data_AF-A0A521ZLD8-F1
#
_entry.id   AF-A0A521ZLD8-F1
#
_cell.length_a   1.000
_cell.length_b   1.000
_cell.length_c   1.000
_cell.angle_alpha   90.00
_cell.angle_beta   90.00
_cell.angle_gamma   90.00
#
_symmetry.space_group_name_H-M   'P 1'
#
loop_
_entity.id
_entity.type
_entity.pdbx_description
1 polymer ?
#
loop_
_entity_poly.entity_id
_entity_poly.type
_entity_poly.pdbx_seq_one_letter_code
_entity_poly.pdbx_strand_id
1 'polypeptide(L)'
;MSTETVDHPVIVTPVTRESMTITCTSPWALNGSEYHPQNAAFKLLINGEEAFGAVHRAIANAQKSVSIICWGFQPSMYFIRDGSHPSIGQLLEERAENNVKVRVLCWELALANLPVNTTGKAGESNTPGRWRVGLKNRPPSTNDTQYKIDVDWYNKYDEDQEWCDELLKWARSTFGDEKKASTRRAQNLHFRGRGFSTLDRLKLAVKHYDDDISLSTRGVLSAVPTHHQKMVLVDYEDPELAVGFVMGHNMLDEYWDTSEHSSKPRTFYRTTHPEEHPNTVANGLLPRHDFSSMVTGPILGDLYNNFATAWDKADGDKMSGADFKSYPVRKLDGMEFIEGQILRTQSQEGRQDIKSCYLQAVNNATQYIHIENQYFRWPPLADAIKAAAEKQTQNGRVPERDGYLYLFVITNSGDEGVGAGIDNTYRMMKALGRTDTLPQVARQDKLAEIEQARWKVTRLEAERAQLDEQAGLLNGLPNTSPRMTARYEANARDLEAAKERLKALEANQDAIKQEYDQQEAKSAEGSKAKNAEDQWQDEIDHKDSVIQPEPIPGLKSHICTLVAPDTEDGKAWMEVY
;
A
#
# COMPACT_ATOMS: atom_id res chain seq x y z
N MET A 1 20.44 32.62 13.64
CA MET A 1 18.97 32.54 13.59
C MET A 1 18.55 32.96 12.18
N SER A 2 18.53 32.02 11.24
CA SER A 2 17.93 32.26 9.92
C SER A 2 16.45 31.95 10.07
N THR A 3 15.62 32.99 10.05
CA THR A 3 14.19 32.85 9.81
C THR A 3 14.03 32.50 8.34
N GLU A 4 14.00 31.20 8.02
CA GLU A 4 13.38 30.76 6.78
C GLU A 4 11.91 31.19 6.87
N THR A 5 11.58 32.21 6.09
CA THR A 5 10.22 32.65 5.83
C THR A 5 9.49 31.47 5.23
N VAL A 6 8.63 30.82 6.01
CA VAL A 6 7.63 29.90 5.48
C VAL A 6 6.75 30.75 4.56
N ASP A 7 6.88 30.52 3.27
CA ASP A 7 6.16 31.19 2.20
C ASP A 7 4.70 30.71 2.26
N HIS A 8 3.97 31.15 3.29
CA HIS A 8 2.54 30.90 3.39
C HIS A 8 1.85 31.78 2.36
N PRO A 9 1.17 31.21 1.34
CA PRO A 9 0.44 32.02 0.39
C PRO A 9 -0.58 32.87 1.14
N VAL A 10 -0.56 34.19 0.89
CA VAL A 10 -1.58 35.10 1.40
C VAL A 10 -2.92 34.68 0.80
N ILE A 11 -3.80 34.09 1.62
CA ILE A 11 -5.15 33.73 1.20
C ILE A 11 -5.98 35.02 1.15
N VAL A 12 -6.25 35.51 -0.07
CA VAL A 12 -7.12 36.67 -0.31
C VAL A 12 -8.47 36.16 -0.81
N THR A 13 -9.49 36.21 0.05
CA THR A 13 -10.86 35.84 -0.32
C THR A 13 -11.65 37.11 -0.69
N PRO A 14 -12.12 37.28 -1.94
CA PRO A 14 -12.95 38.42 -2.31
C PRO A 14 -14.30 38.35 -1.61
N VAL A 15 -14.76 39.48 -1.05
CA VAL A 15 -16.06 39.59 -0.38
C VAL A 15 -17.03 40.31 -1.31
N THR A 16 -18.17 39.69 -1.62
CA THR A 16 -19.24 40.40 -2.31
C THR A 16 -19.91 41.37 -1.33
N ARG A 17 -20.22 42.58 -1.80
CA ARG A 17 -20.80 43.65 -0.96
C ARG A 17 -22.13 43.27 -0.29
N GLU A 18 -22.81 42.25 -0.81
CA GLU A 18 -24.15 41.87 -0.36
C GLU A 18 -24.14 40.93 0.85
N SER A 19 -23.20 39.99 0.94
CA SER A 19 -23.20 39.00 2.03
C SER A 19 -22.28 39.37 3.19
N MET A 20 -21.19 40.12 2.96
CA MET A 20 -20.14 40.41 3.96
C MET A 20 -19.64 39.15 4.70
N THR A 21 -19.80 37.97 4.09
CA THR A 21 -19.37 36.68 4.64
C THR A 21 -18.26 36.10 3.77
N ILE A 22 -17.33 35.40 4.41
CA ILE A 22 -16.31 34.59 3.75
C ILE A 22 -16.40 33.16 4.25
N THR A 23 -16.25 32.21 3.34
CA THR A 23 -15.98 30.81 3.68
C THR A 23 -14.53 30.54 3.34
N CYS A 24 -13.73 30.26 4.36
CA CYS A 24 -12.34 29.84 4.18
C CYS A 24 -12.28 28.32 4.17
N THR A 25 -11.57 27.75 3.20
CA THR A 25 -11.24 26.33 3.15
C THR A 25 -9.73 26.16 3.25
N SER A 26 -9.27 25.10 3.90
CA SER A 26 -7.86 24.75 3.91
C SER A 26 -7.40 24.42 2.47
N PRO A 27 -6.14 24.71 2.10
CA PRO A 27 -5.61 24.29 0.82
C PRO A 27 -5.48 22.76 0.78
N TRP A 28 -6.30 22.10 -0.03
CA TRP A 28 -6.27 20.64 -0.19
C TRP A 28 -5.34 20.19 -1.32
N ALA A 29 -5.22 20.99 -2.38
CA ALA A 29 -4.21 20.80 -3.41
C ALA A 29 -2.80 21.07 -2.88
N LEU A 30 -1.84 20.24 -3.29
CA LEU A 30 -0.44 20.40 -2.94
C LEU A 30 0.19 21.50 -3.80
N ASN A 31 0.86 22.46 -3.16
CA ASN A 31 1.65 23.47 -3.85
C ASN A 31 3.04 22.92 -4.20
N GLY A 32 3.57 23.28 -5.38
CA GLY A 32 4.91 22.86 -5.82
C GLY A 32 5.07 21.37 -6.16
N SER A 33 3.97 20.62 -6.26
CA SER A 33 3.96 19.25 -6.81
C SER A 33 4.29 19.23 -8.30
N GLU A 34 4.56 18.04 -8.82
CA GLU A 34 4.84 17.81 -10.23
C GLU A 34 3.68 18.24 -11.15
N TYR A 35 2.45 17.89 -10.79
CA TYR A 35 1.24 18.27 -11.53
C TYR A 35 0.42 19.28 -10.74
N HIS A 36 -0.26 20.17 -11.46
CA HIS A 36 -1.12 21.20 -10.89
C HIS A 36 -2.57 20.72 -10.81
N PRO A 37 -3.43 21.34 -9.98
CA PRO A 37 -4.86 21.04 -9.98
C PRO A 37 -5.50 21.33 -11.35
N GLN A 38 -6.41 20.45 -11.75
CA GLN A 38 -7.14 20.49 -13.02
C GLN A 38 -8.62 20.24 -12.77
N ASN A 39 -9.49 20.91 -13.53
CA ASN A 39 -10.90 20.54 -13.59
C ASN A 39 -11.04 19.14 -14.21
N ALA A 40 -11.88 18.29 -13.62
CA ALA A 40 -12.10 16.93 -14.10
C ALA A 40 -13.52 16.45 -13.76
N ALA A 41 -13.96 15.42 -14.47
CA ALA A 41 -15.05 14.58 -13.98
C ALA A 41 -14.41 13.32 -13.39
N PHE A 42 -14.89 12.87 -12.25
CA PHE A 42 -14.30 11.78 -11.47
C PHE A 42 -15.37 10.80 -11.02
N LYS A 43 -15.07 9.51 -11.10
CA LYS A 43 -15.86 8.45 -10.49
C LYS A 43 -14.95 7.53 -9.70
N LEU A 44 -15.27 7.28 -8.44
CA LEU A 44 -14.67 6.21 -7.65
C LEU A 44 -15.29 4.88 -8.11
N LEU A 45 -14.46 3.88 -8.33
CA LEU A 45 -14.84 2.53 -8.73
C LEU A 45 -14.45 1.59 -7.59
N ILE A 46 -15.43 0.89 -7.02
CA ILE A 46 -15.24 0.06 -5.83
C ILE A 46 -15.24 -1.40 -6.24
N ASN A 47 -14.20 -2.13 -5.86
CA ASN A 47 -13.95 -3.53 -6.19
C ASN A 47 -13.76 -3.83 -7.68
N GLY A 48 -13.31 -5.06 -7.96
CA GLY A 48 -12.86 -5.46 -9.28
C GLY A 48 -13.96 -5.47 -10.33
N GLU A 49 -15.18 -5.89 -9.98
CA GLU A 49 -16.30 -5.94 -10.93
C GLU A 49 -16.59 -4.55 -11.54
N GLU A 50 -16.70 -3.51 -10.71
CA GLU A 50 -16.96 -2.16 -11.19
C GLU A 50 -15.73 -1.60 -11.93
N ALA A 51 -14.54 -1.74 -11.35
CA ALA A 51 -13.31 -1.21 -11.90
C ALA A 51 -12.96 -1.82 -13.26
N PHE A 52 -12.87 -3.14 -13.33
CA PHE A 52 -12.55 -3.85 -14.57
C PHE A 52 -13.68 -3.77 -15.59
N GLY A 53 -14.95 -3.76 -15.15
CA GLY A 53 -16.08 -3.53 -16.04
C GLY A 53 -16.00 -2.18 -16.74
N ALA A 54 -15.66 -1.11 -16.01
CA ALA A 54 -15.47 0.23 -16.58
C ALA A 54 -14.30 0.29 -17.57
N VAL A 55 -13.15 -0.30 -17.19
CA VAL A 55 -11.98 -0.38 -18.07
C VAL A 55 -12.27 -1.21 -19.32
N HIS A 56 -12.92 -2.37 -19.19
CA HIS A 56 -13.32 -3.21 -20.32
C HIS A 56 -14.18 -2.42 -21.31
N ARG A 57 -15.22 -1.74 -20.83
CA ARG A 57 -16.10 -0.94 -21.71
C ARG A 57 -15.34 0.19 -22.40
N ALA A 58 -14.40 0.85 -21.72
CA ALA A 58 -13.56 1.86 -22.36
C ALA A 58 -12.68 1.26 -23.46
N ILE A 59 -11.99 0.15 -23.18
CA ILE A 59 -11.13 -0.54 -24.16
C ILE A 59 -11.96 -1.07 -25.34
N ALA A 60 -13.10 -1.69 -25.09
CA ALA A 60 -13.96 -2.25 -26.15
C ALA A 60 -14.48 -1.18 -27.12
N ASN A 61 -14.69 0.04 -26.64
CA ASN A 61 -15.11 1.19 -27.45
C ASN A 61 -13.95 2.03 -28.00
N ALA A 62 -12.69 1.66 -27.71
CA ALA A 62 -11.53 2.42 -28.14
C ALA A 62 -11.45 2.49 -29.67
N GLN A 63 -11.13 3.67 -30.20
CA GLN A 63 -11.05 3.94 -31.64
C GLN A 63 -9.65 4.32 -32.11
N LYS A 64 -8.77 4.75 -31.21
CA LYS A 64 -7.45 5.32 -31.51
C LYS A 64 -6.37 4.58 -30.75
N SER A 65 -6.45 4.53 -29.42
CA SER A 65 -5.36 4.00 -28.62
C SER A 65 -5.81 3.47 -27.26
N VAL A 66 -5.02 2.53 -26.74
CA VAL A 66 -5.13 2.00 -25.38
C VAL A 66 -3.72 1.92 -24.81
N SER A 67 -3.48 2.64 -23.71
CA SER A 67 -2.18 2.67 -23.02
C SER A 67 -2.37 2.20 -21.59
N ILE A 68 -1.76 1.07 -21.23
CA ILE A 68 -1.89 0.40 -19.93
C ILE A 68 -0.52 0.39 -19.26
N ILE A 69 -0.44 0.85 -18.02
CA ILE A 69 0.72 0.64 -17.16
C ILE A 69 0.28 -0.07 -15.90
N CYS A 70 1.00 -1.11 -15.48
CA CYS A 70 0.63 -1.90 -14.32
C CYS A 70 1.84 -2.58 -13.68
N TRP A 71 1.65 -3.08 -12.46
CA TRP A 71 2.63 -3.92 -11.79
C TRP A 71 2.47 -5.40 -12.20
N GLY A 72 1.22 -5.86 -12.29
CA GLY A 72 0.89 -7.20 -12.76
C GLY A 72 -0.12 -7.21 -13.91
N PHE A 73 0.07 -8.14 -14.84
CA PHE A 73 -0.75 -8.34 -16.04
C PHE A 73 -0.90 -9.83 -16.36
N GLN A 74 -2.15 -10.30 -16.41
CA GLN A 74 -2.53 -11.66 -16.77
C GLN A 74 -3.45 -11.62 -18.00
N PRO A 75 -2.94 -11.93 -19.21
CA PRO A 75 -3.74 -11.88 -20.44
C PRO A 75 -5.02 -12.72 -20.42
N SER A 76 -5.02 -13.82 -19.66
CA SER A 76 -6.18 -14.73 -19.50
C SER A 76 -7.25 -14.25 -18.53
N MET A 77 -7.06 -13.12 -17.85
CA MET A 77 -8.04 -12.55 -16.92
C MET A 77 -9.30 -12.08 -17.64
N TYR A 78 -10.46 -12.33 -17.05
CA TYR A 78 -11.75 -11.79 -17.51
C TYR A 78 -12.13 -10.56 -16.68
N PHE A 79 -12.33 -9.42 -17.35
CA PHE A 79 -12.76 -8.18 -16.71
C PHE A 79 -14.27 -8.14 -16.44
N ILE A 80 -15.06 -8.72 -17.35
CA ILE A 80 -16.49 -8.96 -17.18
C ILE A 80 -16.67 -10.47 -17.11
N ARG A 81 -17.37 -10.95 -16.08
CA ARG A 81 -17.58 -12.38 -15.81
C ARG A 81 -19.04 -12.78 -16.04
N ASP A 82 -19.39 -12.97 -17.31
CA ASP A 82 -20.74 -13.38 -17.73
C ASP A 82 -20.75 -14.64 -18.61
N GLY A 83 -19.60 -15.30 -18.72
CA GLY A 83 -19.40 -16.48 -19.56
C GLY A 83 -19.30 -16.20 -21.06
N SER A 84 -19.38 -14.94 -21.51
CA SER A 84 -19.42 -14.58 -22.93
C SER A 84 -18.36 -13.57 -23.35
N HIS A 85 -17.99 -12.63 -22.47
CA HIS A 85 -16.98 -11.61 -22.80
C HIS A 85 -15.57 -12.21 -22.93
N PRO A 86 -14.72 -11.62 -23.80
CA PRO A 86 -13.35 -12.08 -24.00
C PRO A 86 -12.46 -11.80 -22.79
N SER A 87 -11.35 -12.53 -22.68
CA SER A 87 -10.29 -12.18 -21.74
C SER A 87 -9.64 -10.84 -22.13
N ILE A 88 -8.95 -10.17 -21.22
CA ILE A 88 -8.29 -8.89 -21.50
C ILE A 88 -7.27 -9.02 -22.64
N GLY A 89 -6.51 -10.12 -22.68
CA GLY A 89 -5.59 -10.41 -23.77
C GLY A 89 -6.28 -10.45 -25.12
N GLN A 90 -7.40 -11.18 -25.23
CA GLN A 90 -8.21 -11.29 -26.45
C GLN A 90 -8.83 -9.95 -26.85
N LEU A 91 -9.40 -9.20 -25.89
CA LEU A 91 -9.98 -7.88 -26.16
C LEU A 91 -8.95 -6.92 -26.76
N LEU A 92 -7.73 -6.92 -26.23
CA LEU A 92 -6.64 -6.10 -26.76
C LEU A 92 -6.22 -6.54 -28.16
N GLU A 93 -6.16 -7.84 -28.44
CA GLU A 93 -5.92 -8.35 -29.80
C GLU A 93 -7.00 -7.85 -30.77
N GLU A 94 -8.28 -8.00 -30.40
CA GLU A 94 -9.39 -7.52 -31.22
C GLU A 94 -9.31 -6.02 -31.50
N ARG A 95 -8.98 -5.20 -30.50
CA ARG A 95 -8.81 -3.75 -30.70
C ARG A 95 -7.64 -3.47 -31.64
N ALA A 96 -6.50 -4.14 -31.45
CA ALA A 96 -5.33 -3.97 -32.30
C ALA A 96 -5.57 -4.38 -33.76
N GLU A 97 -6.34 -5.45 -33.98
CA GLU A 97 -6.78 -5.90 -35.31
C GLU A 97 -7.73 -4.90 -35.98
N ASN A 98 -8.51 -4.17 -35.18
CA ASN A 98 -9.34 -3.04 -35.62
C ASN A 98 -8.58 -1.69 -35.66
N ASN A 99 -7.25 -1.75 -35.81
CA ASN A 99 -6.38 -0.60 -36.01
C ASN A 99 -6.28 0.38 -34.82
N VAL A 100 -6.64 -0.06 -33.61
CA VAL A 100 -6.36 0.66 -32.36
C VAL A 100 -4.90 0.41 -31.95
N LYS A 101 -4.17 1.46 -31.56
CA LYS A 101 -2.79 1.30 -31.06
C LYS A 101 -2.80 0.89 -29.59
N VAL A 102 -2.34 -0.33 -29.30
CA VAL A 102 -2.34 -0.91 -27.95
C VAL A 102 -0.90 -0.96 -27.41
N ARG A 103 -0.70 -0.36 -26.23
CA ARG A 103 0.57 -0.34 -25.49
C ARG A 103 0.36 -0.85 -24.07
N VAL A 104 1.05 -1.92 -23.70
CA VAL A 104 1.04 -2.47 -22.34
C VAL A 104 2.45 -2.40 -21.78
N LEU A 105 2.61 -1.66 -20.68
CA LEU A 105 3.86 -1.51 -19.95
C LEU A 105 3.71 -2.15 -18.56
N CYS A 106 4.43 -3.24 -18.31
CA CYS A 106 4.36 -3.96 -17.05
C CYS A 106 5.68 -3.88 -16.29
N TRP A 107 5.64 -3.81 -14.96
CA TRP A 107 6.87 -3.89 -14.16
C TRP A 107 7.56 -5.24 -14.35
N GLU A 108 8.89 -5.22 -14.32
CA GLU A 108 9.70 -6.44 -14.31
C GLU A 108 10.89 -6.36 -13.36
N LEU A 109 11.29 -7.52 -12.86
CA LEU A 109 12.53 -7.71 -12.14
C LEU A 109 13.56 -8.38 -13.06
N ALA A 110 14.52 -7.59 -13.55
CA ALA A 110 15.73 -8.11 -14.18
C ALA A 110 16.84 -8.30 -13.13
N LEU A 111 17.33 -9.53 -12.96
CA LEU A 111 18.49 -9.84 -12.11
C LEU A 111 19.69 -10.13 -13.02
N ALA A 112 20.73 -9.29 -12.95
CA ALA A 112 21.94 -9.44 -13.77
C ALA A 112 21.68 -9.59 -15.28
N ASN A 113 20.72 -8.82 -15.82
CA ASN A 113 20.23 -8.89 -17.21
C ASN A 113 19.61 -10.23 -17.62
N LEU A 114 19.32 -11.12 -16.66
CA LEU A 114 18.48 -12.29 -16.87
C LEU A 114 17.04 -11.94 -16.44
N PRO A 115 16.07 -12.03 -17.37
CA PRO A 115 14.68 -11.85 -17.01
C PRO A 115 14.16 -13.12 -16.31
N VAL A 116 13.94 -13.04 -15.00
CA VAL A 116 13.48 -14.17 -14.18
C VAL A 116 12.24 -13.72 -13.41
N ASN A 117 11.14 -14.48 -13.49
CA ASN A 117 10.03 -14.26 -12.55
C ASN A 117 10.36 -14.85 -11.18
N THR A 118 10.58 -14.01 -10.18
CA THR A 118 10.70 -14.44 -8.78
C THR A 118 9.59 -13.89 -7.89
N THR A 119 8.64 -13.13 -8.42
CA THR A 119 7.64 -12.41 -7.61
C THR A 119 6.64 -13.38 -6.98
N GLY A 120 6.34 -14.51 -7.63
CA GLY A 120 5.52 -15.58 -7.08
C GLY A 120 6.11 -16.25 -5.82
N LYS A 121 7.41 -16.09 -5.53
CA LYS A 121 7.99 -16.47 -4.23
C LYS A 121 7.78 -15.41 -3.14
N ALA A 122 7.57 -14.15 -3.53
CA ALA A 122 7.37 -13.02 -2.64
C ALA A 122 5.88 -12.72 -2.37
N GLY A 123 4.96 -13.49 -2.95
CA GLY A 123 3.52 -13.42 -2.69
C GLY A 123 2.69 -13.60 -3.96
N GLU A 124 2.96 -12.81 -5.00
CA GLU A 124 2.13 -12.75 -6.21
C GLU A 124 2.97 -12.82 -7.50
N SER A 125 2.59 -13.68 -8.45
CA SER A 125 3.23 -13.72 -9.77
C SER A 125 2.72 -12.55 -10.63
N ASN A 126 3.58 -11.57 -10.93
CA ASN A 126 3.13 -10.33 -11.56
C ASN A 126 2.92 -10.47 -13.08
N THR A 127 3.69 -11.34 -13.74
CA THR A 127 3.49 -11.70 -15.15
C THR A 127 3.45 -13.22 -15.32
N PRO A 128 2.33 -13.87 -14.96
CA PRO A 128 2.18 -15.33 -15.06
C PRO A 128 2.48 -15.82 -16.48
N GLY A 129 3.27 -16.88 -16.62
CA GLY A 129 3.56 -17.48 -17.93
C GLY A 129 4.54 -16.70 -18.82
N ARG A 130 4.94 -15.48 -18.45
CA ARG A 130 5.88 -14.66 -19.24
C ARG A 130 7.26 -15.34 -19.40
N TRP A 131 7.87 -15.78 -18.31
CA TRP A 131 9.26 -16.26 -18.32
C TRP A 131 9.39 -17.81 -18.28
N ARG A 132 10.32 -18.36 -19.08
CA ARG A 132 10.63 -19.81 -19.12
C ARG A 132 11.25 -20.35 -17.83
N VAL A 133 12.07 -19.54 -17.15
CA VAL A 133 12.66 -19.87 -15.85
C VAL A 133 11.97 -18.98 -14.81
N GLY A 134 10.95 -19.51 -14.16
CA GLY A 134 10.17 -18.78 -13.15
C GLY A 134 9.95 -19.63 -11.91
N LEU A 135 10.16 -19.03 -10.74
CA LEU A 135 9.90 -19.68 -9.45
C LEU A 135 8.48 -19.33 -9.01
N LYS A 136 7.60 -20.33 -8.86
CA LYS A 136 6.16 -20.14 -8.57
C LYS A 136 5.47 -19.18 -9.56
N ASN A 137 5.79 -19.33 -10.85
CA ASN A 137 5.31 -18.43 -11.92
C ASN A 137 3.79 -18.52 -12.18
N ARG A 138 3.17 -19.64 -11.79
CA ARG A 138 1.74 -19.88 -11.94
C ARG A 138 1.02 -19.57 -10.61
N PRO A 139 0.11 -18.58 -10.57
CA PRO A 139 -0.72 -18.34 -9.40
C PRO A 139 -1.57 -19.58 -9.06
N PRO A 140 -1.85 -19.85 -7.77
CA PRO A 140 -2.71 -20.96 -7.36
C PRO A 140 -4.11 -20.90 -7.96
N SER A 141 -4.61 -19.70 -8.22
CA SER A 141 -5.91 -19.39 -8.84
C SER A 141 -5.96 -19.66 -10.34
N THR A 142 -4.83 -19.91 -11.00
CA THR A 142 -4.77 -20.02 -12.47
C THR A 142 -4.86 -21.48 -12.92
N ASN A 143 -5.87 -21.82 -13.73
CA ASN A 143 -6.03 -23.16 -14.32
C ASN A 143 -5.10 -23.39 -15.54
N ASP A 144 -5.05 -24.64 -16.03
CA ASP A 144 -4.12 -25.04 -17.11
C ASP A 144 -4.38 -24.26 -18.41
N THR A 145 -5.66 -24.04 -18.70
CA THR A 145 -6.12 -23.31 -19.88
C THR A 145 -5.71 -21.84 -19.82
N GLN A 146 -5.97 -21.16 -18.70
CA GLN A 146 -5.55 -19.77 -18.47
C GLN A 146 -4.03 -19.62 -18.58
N TYR A 147 -3.28 -20.49 -17.89
CA TYR A 147 -1.81 -20.41 -17.92
C TYR A 147 -1.24 -20.63 -19.33
N LYS A 148 -1.85 -21.51 -20.12
CA LYS A 148 -1.48 -21.70 -21.53
C LYS A 148 -1.75 -20.44 -22.36
N ILE A 149 -2.91 -19.80 -22.17
CA ILE A 149 -3.24 -18.52 -22.82
C ILE A 149 -2.21 -17.45 -22.47
N ASP A 150 -1.84 -17.33 -21.20
CA ASP A 150 -0.85 -16.35 -20.74
C ASP A 150 0.51 -16.56 -21.44
N VAL A 151 1.01 -17.81 -21.41
CA VAL A 151 2.27 -18.20 -22.07
C VAL A 151 2.21 -17.89 -23.57
N ASP A 152 1.14 -18.29 -24.26
CA ASP A 152 1.00 -18.10 -25.70
C ASP A 152 0.91 -16.61 -26.07
N TRP A 153 0.24 -15.79 -25.26
CA TRP A 153 0.13 -14.35 -25.46
C TRP A 153 1.47 -13.65 -25.28
N TYR A 154 2.21 -13.95 -24.20
CA TYR A 154 3.53 -13.37 -23.96
C TYR A 154 4.53 -13.75 -25.07
N ASN A 155 4.55 -15.01 -25.50
CA ASN A 155 5.37 -15.46 -26.63
C ASN A 155 5.07 -14.71 -27.95
N LYS A 156 3.87 -14.13 -28.09
CA LYS A 156 3.43 -13.42 -29.30
C LYS A 156 3.75 -11.93 -29.26
N TYR A 157 3.70 -11.31 -28.08
CA TYR A 157 3.68 -9.85 -27.95
C TYR A 157 4.76 -9.24 -27.08
N ASP A 158 5.44 -10.02 -26.26
CA ASP A 158 6.53 -9.53 -25.42
C ASP A 158 7.75 -9.18 -26.27
N GLU A 159 8.02 -7.89 -26.42
CA GLU A 159 9.12 -7.41 -27.26
C GLU A 159 10.50 -7.62 -26.62
N ASP A 160 10.55 -7.88 -25.32
CA ASP A 160 11.81 -8.08 -24.59
C ASP A 160 12.30 -9.54 -24.60
N GLN A 161 11.58 -10.45 -25.27
CA GLN A 161 11.87 -11.90 -25.31
C GLN A 161 12.74 -12.38 -26.49
N GLU A 162 13.46 -11.49 -27.17
CA GLU A 162 14.18 -11.79 -28.43
C GLU A 162 15.08 -13.05 -28.39
N TRP A 163 15.65 -13.45 -27.23
CA TRP A 163 16.37 -14.73 -27.08
C TRP A 163 15.48 -15.97 -27.28
N CYS A 164 14.29 -16.00 -26.68
CA CYS A 164 13.43 -17.19 -26.68
C CYS A 164 12.86 -17.46 -28.07
N ASP A 165 12.75 -16.41 -28.87
CA ASP A 165 12.13 -16.42 -30.17
C ASP A 165 12.93 -17.23 -31.21
N GLU A 166 14.27 -17.22 -31.18
CA GLU A 166 15.09 -18.07 -32.05
C GLU A 166 15.00 -19.56 -31.70
N LEU A 167 15.02 -19.90 -30.41
CA LEU A 167 14.95 -21.27 -29.91
C LEU A 167 13.55 -21.87 -30.09
N LEU A 168 12.50 -21.04 -29.95
CA LEU A 168 11.12 -21.40 -30.25
C LEU A 168 10.86 -21.49 -31.76
N LYS A 169 11.43 -20.62 -32.60
CA LYS A 169 11.37 -20.76 -34.07
C LYS A 169 12.04 -22.07 -34.51
N TRP A 170 13.21 -22.40 -33.94
CA TRP A 170 13.90 -23.67 -34.18
C TRP A 170 13.10 -24.89 -33.70
N ALA A 171 12.54 -24.84 -32.49
CA ALA A 171 11.76 -25.97 -31.96
C ALA A 171 10.45 -26.18 -32.75
N ARG A 172 9.77 -25.10 -33.15
CA ARG A 172 8.56 -25.15 -34.00
C ARG A 172 8.86 -25.65 -35.40
N SER A 173 9.99 -25.25 -36.01
CA SER A 173 10.40 -25.74 -37.33
C SER A 173 10.83 -27.21 -37.33
N THR A 174 11.27 -27.72 -36.18
CA THR A 174 11.85 -29.07 -36.07
C THR A 174 10.84 -30.11 -35.58
N PHE A 175 9.86 -29.72 -34.76
CA PHE A 175 8.97 -30.66 -34.07
C PHE A 175 7.47 -30.30 -34.10
N GLY A 176 7.06 -29.22 -34.78
CA GLY A 176 5.66 -28.76 -34.81
C GLY A 176 4.84 -29.32 -35.97
N ASP A 177 3.62 -29.81 -35.69
CA ASP A 177 2.58 -30.08 -36.69
C ASP A 177 2.00 -28.74 -37.20
N GLU A 178 2.09 -28.49 -38.51
CA GLU A 178 1.76 -27.20 -39.19
C GLU A 178 0.28 -26.76 -39.11
N LYS A 179 -0.57 -27.42 -38.33
CA LYS A 179 -2.01 -27.11 -38.25
C LYS A 179 -2.44 -26.76 -36.84
N LYS A 180 -2.65 -25.45 -36.63
CA LYS A 180 -3.43 -24.77 -35.56
C LYS A 180 -2.60 -23.94 -34.56
N ALA A 181 -2.22 -22.75 -35.00
CA ALA A 181 -2.44 -21.49 -34.28
C ALA A 181 -2.30 -20.37 -35.31
N SER A 182 -3.17 -19.37 -35.30
CA SER A 182 -2.97 -18.15 -36.10
C SER A 182 -1.60 -17.56 -35.72
N THR A 183 -0.61 -17.70 -36.60
CA THR A 183 0.74 -17.12 -36.45
C THR A 183 0.75 -15.61 -36.68
N ARG A 184 -0.42 -14.99 -36.89
CA ARG A 184 -0.56 -13.57 -37.20
C ARG A 184 -0.54 -12.75 -35.90
N ARG A 185 0.60 -12.13 -35.61
CA ARG A 185 0.75 -11.10 -34.57
C ARG A 185 0.02 -9.83 -35.00
N ALA A 186 -0.87 -9.32 -34.14
CA ALA A 186 -1.46 -7.99 -34.33
C ALA A 186 -0.33 -6.94 -34.25
N GLN A 187 -0.10 -6.22 -35.35
CA GLN A 187 1.05 -5.31 -35.46
C GLN A 187 0.94 -4.08 -34.57
N ASN A 188 -0.28 -3.72 -34.17
CA ASN A 188 -0.56 -2.55 -33.34
C ASN A 188 -0.59 -2.87 -31.84
N LEU A 189 -0.24 -4.09 -31.42
CA LEU A 189 -0.18 -4.50 -30.02
C LEU A 189 1.28 -4.69 -29.57
N HIS A 190 1.66 -3.91 -28.56
CA HIS A 190 3.00 -3.87 -28.02
C HIS A 190 2.95 -4.15 -26.51
N PHE A 191 3.72 -5.13 -26.06
CA PHE A 191 4.00 -5.36 -24.66
C PHE A 191 5.48 -5.11 -24.38
N ARG A 192 5.76 -4.38 -23.30
CA ARG A 192 7.12 -4.13 -22.80
C ARG A 192 7.18 -4.24 -21.28
N GLY A 193 8.31 -4.72 -20.80
CA GLY A 193 8.71 -4.70 -19.40
C GLY A 193 9.39 -3.37 -19.03
N ARG A 194 9.30 -2.99 -17.76
CA ARG A 194 10.07 -1.89 -17.19
C ARG A 194 10.64 -2.23 -15.82
N GLY A 195 11.96 -2.25 -15.72
CA GLY A 195 12.70 -2.45 -14.47
C GLY A 195 13.48 -1.21 -14.02
N PHE A 196 14.27 -1.38 -12.95
CA PHE A 196 15.20 -0.37 -12.45
C PHE A 196 16.62 -0.68 -12.93
N SER A 197 17.31 0.34 -13.47
CA SER A 197 18.72 0.23 -13.86
C SER A 197 19.64 0.10 -12.65
N THR A 198 20.89 -0.31 -12.87
CA THR A 198 21.92 -0.38 -11.80
C THR A 198 22.13 0.98 -11.12
N LEU A 199 22.08 2.07 -11.89
CA LEU A 199 22.21 3.44 -11.35
C LEU A 199 21.01 3.82 -10.48
N ASP A 200 19.79 3.44 -10.88
CA ASP A 200 18.60 3.71 -10.08
C ASP A 200 18.64 2.98 -8.73
N ARG A 201 19.06 1.71 -8.75
CA ARG A 201 19.22 0.90 -7.53
C ARG A 201 20.25 1.49 -6.58
N LEU A 202 21.37 2.00 -7.11
CA LEU A 202 22.38 2.69 -6.30
C LEU A 202 21.83 3.97 -5.65
N LYS A 203 21.07 4.78 -6.39
CA LYS A 203 20.39 5.98 -5.85
C LYS A 203 19.42 5.64 -4.73
N LEU A 204 18.70 4.52 -4.86
CA LEU A 204 17.78 4.04 -3.82
C LEU A 204 18.50 3.56 -2.56
N ALA A 205 19.65 2.90 -2.70
CA ALA A 205 20.44 2.41 -1.56
C ALA A 205 20.93 3.53 -0.63
N VAL A 206 21.23 4.71 -1.19
CA VAL A 206 21.74 5.87 -0.42
C VAL A 206 20.62 6.82 0.04
N LYS A 207 19.35 6.52 -0.28
CA LYS A 207 18.21 7.37 0.09
C LYS A 207 18.04 7.41 1.62
N HIS A 208 17.76 8.61 2.14
CA HIS A 208 17.33 8.80 3.52
C HIS A 208 15.82 8.53 3.62
N TYR A 209 15.43 7.73 4.60
CA TYR A 209 14.04 7.38 4.88
C TYR A 209 13.66 8.06 6.20
N ASP A 210 12.44 8.58 6.26
CA ASP A 210 11.92 9.37 7.40
C ASP A 210 11.58 8.50 8.62
N ASP A 211 11.42 7.21 8.40
CA ASP A 211 11.32 6.20 9.43
C ASP A 211 12.72 5.65 9.71
N ASP A 212 13.11 5.51 10.99
CA ASP A 212 14.33 4.84 11.45
C ASP A 212 14.24 3.32 11.15
N ILE A 213 14.16 2.99 9.86
CA ILE A 213 14.11 1.63 9.34
C ILE A 213 15.49 1.02 9.46
N SER A 214 15.49 -0.27 9.85
CA SER A 214 16.72 -1.01 10.06
C SER A 214 17.60 -1.00 8.80
N LEU A 215 18.93 -1.08 8.99
CA LEU A 215 19.89 -1.17 7.88
C LEU A 215 19.62 -2.37 6.97
N SER A 216 19.12 -3.49 7.50
CA SER A 216 18.71 -4.65 6.71
C SER A 216 17.48 -4.36 5.86
N THR A 217 16.45 -3.68 6.41
CA THR A 217 15.27 -3.21 5.64
C THR A 217 15.68 -2.26 4.51
N ARG A 218 16.62 -1.34 4.75
CA ARG A 218 17.17 -0.46 3.71
C ARG A 218 17.87 -1.24 2.59
N GLY A 219 18.62 -2.28 2.95
CA GLY A 219 19.22 -3.21 2.00
C GLY A 219 18.19 -3.94 1.13
N VAL A 220 17.08 -4.40 1.72
CA VAL A 220 15.98 -5.06 0.98
C VAL A 220 15.25 -4.08 0.06
N LEU A 221 14.85 -2.90 0.58
CA LEU A 221 14.11 -1.90 -0.20
C LEU A 221 14.90 -1.37 -1.41
N SER A 222 16.23 -1.30 -1.28
CA SER A 222 17.11 -0.91 -2.39
C SER A 222 17.39 -2.05 -3.38
N ALA A 223 17.32 -3.30 -2.94
CA ALA A 223 17.51 -4.48 -3.78
C ALA A 223 16.28 -4.81 -4.65
N VAL A 224 15.05 -4.58 -4.16
CA VAL A 224 13.80 -4.97 -4.86
C VAL A 224 12.75 -3.85 -5.00
N PRO A 225 13.10 -2.65 -5.51
CA PRO A 225 12.09 -1.65 -5.82
C PRO A 225 11.20 -2.13 -6.98
N THR A 226 9.91 -1.78 -6.92
CA THR A 226 8.94 -2.09 -7.97
C THR A 226 8.33 -0.81 -8.55
N HIS A 227 8.00 -0.84 -9.84
CA HIS A 227 7.11 0.16 -10.41
C HIS A 227 5.67 -0.25 -10.11
N HIS A 228 5.08 0.34 -9.07
CA HIS A 228 3.79 -0.12 -8.55
C HIS A 228 2.57 0.65 -9.08
N GLN A 229 2.77 1.62 -9.97
CA GLN A 229 1.68 2.42 -10.53
C GLN A 229 0.78 1.59 -11.45
N LYS A 230 -0.52 1.83 -11.38
CA LYS A 230 -1.50 1.28 -12.31
C LYS A 230 -2.36 2.40 -12.89
N MET A 231 -2.38 2.51 -14.21
CA MET A 231 -3.30 3.39 -14.91
C MET A 231 -3.62 2.86 -16.29
N VAL A 232 -4.78 3.27 -16.80
CA VAL A 232 -5.20 3.04 -18.19
C VAL A 232 -5.56 4.38 -18.80
N LEU A 233 -5.15 4.61 -20.03
CA LEU A 233 -5.51 5.79 -20.81
C LEU A 233 -6.00 5.33 -22.19
N VAL A 234 -7.23 5.70 -22.53
CA VAL A 234 -7.90 5.29 -23.77
C VAL A 234 -8.18 6.51 -24.63
N ASP A 235 -7.93 6.39 -25.92
CA ASP A 235 -8.22 7.38 -26.97
C ASP A 235 -7.75 8.80 -26.62
N TYR A 236 -6.57 8.91 -26.02
CA TYR A 236 -6.06 10.19 -25.56
C TYR A 236 -5.88 11.20 -26.70
N GLU A 237 -5.90 10.77 -27.97
CA GLU A 237 -5.82 11.64 -29.15
C GLU A 237 -7.13 12.40 -29.44
N ASP A 238 -8.27 11.96 -28.89
CA ASP A 238 -9.59 12.51 -29.21
C ASP A 238 -10.28 13.09 -27.94
N PRO A 239 -10.44 14.43 -27.83
CA PRO A 239 -11.05 15.07 -26.67
C PRO A 239 -12.46 14.55 -26.32
N GLU A 240 -13.22 14.08 -27.31
CA GLU A 240 -14.60 13.64 -27.13
C GLU A 240 -14.71 12.16 -26.71
N LEU A 241 -13.62 11.39 -26.85
CA LEU A 241 -13.54 9.97 -26.50
C LEU A 241 -12.66 9.71 -25.26
N ALA A 242 -11.61 10.52 -25.08
CA ALA A 242 -10.53 10.28 -24.13
C ALA A 242 -10.99 10.05 -22.68
N VAL A 243 -10.52 8.96 -22.08
CA VAL A 243 -10.80 8.61 -20.68
C VAL A 243 -9.56 7.99 -20.04
N GLY A 244 -9.35 8.31 -18.76
CA GLY A 244 -8.24 7.80 -17.96
C GLY A 244 -8.70 7.10 -16.70
N PHE A 245 -7.85 6.23 -16.17
CA PHE A 245 -8.06 5.50 -14.94
C PHE A 245 -6.81 5.54 -14.08
N VAL A 246 -6.96 5.84 -12.79
CA VAL A 246 -5.90 5.65 -11.79
C VAL A 246 -6.36 4.55 -10.85
N MET A 247 -5.55 3.50 -10.70
CA MET A 247 -6.03 2.22 -10.16
C MET A 247 -5.19 1.74 -8.98
N GLY A 248 -5.84 1.16 -7.98
CA GLY A 248 -5.21 0.28 -6.97
C GLY A 248 -5.06 -1.17 -7.48
N HIS A 249 -6.01 -1.60 -8.31
CA HIS A 249 -6.13 -2.98 -8.77
C HIS A 249 -5.02 -3.38 -9.74
N ASN A 250 -4.40 -4.54 -9.53
CA ASN A 250 -3.59 -5.21 -10.55
C ASN A 250 -4.47 -5.93 -11.56
N MET A 251 -4.01 -6.05 -12.80
CA MET A 251 -4.71 -6.85 -13.83
C MET A 251 -4.35 -8.33 -13.68
N LEU A 252 -4.61 -8.89 -12.51
CA LEU A 252 -4.43 -10.30 -12.15
C LEU A 252 -5.78 -10.88 -11.72
N ASP A 253 -6.04 -12.15 -12.03
CA ASP A 253 -7.38 -12.73 -11.92
C ASP A 253 -7.98 -12.71 -10.50
N GLU A 254 -7.12 -12.66 -9.48
CA GLU A 254 -7.50 -12.59 -8.06
C GLU A 254 -8.07 -11.23 -7.64
N TYR A 255 -7.82 -10.18 -8.41
CA TYR A 255 -8.31 -8.82 -8.11
C TYR A 255 -9.76 -8.60 -8.54
N TRP A 256 -10.37 -9.56 -9.24
CA TRP A 256 -11.79 -9.48 -9.54
C TRP A 256 -12.60 -9.91 -8.32
N ASP A 257 -13.45 -9.00 -7.84
CA ASP A 257 -14.43 -9.28 -6.80
C ASP A 257 -15.65 -8.38 -6.93
N THR A 258 -16.73 -8.77 -6.25
CA THR A 258 -17.94 -7.96 -6.09
C THR A 258 -17.97 -7.32 -4.71
N SER A 259 -18.85 -6.34 -4.50
CA SER A 259 -19.05 -5.73 -3.19
C SER A 259 -19.73 -6.64 -2.16
N GLU A 260 -20.16 -7.84 -2.58
CA GLU A 260 -20.67 -8.85 -1.65
C GLU A 260 -19.52 -9.53 -0.88
N HIS A 261 -18.29 -9.50 -1.42
CA HIS A 261 -17.11 -10.13 -0.82
C HIS A 261 -17.37 -11.56 -0.34
N SER A 262 -18.12 -12.32 -1.15
CA SER A 262 -18.59 -13.65 -0.76
C SER A 262 -17.42 -14.60 -0.50
N SER A 263 -17.50 -15.33 0.60
CA SER A 263 -16.61 -16.43 0.95
C SER A 263 -16.76 -17.66 0.03
N LYS A 264 -17.75 -17.66 -0.87
CA LYS A 264 -18.10 -18.78 -1.76
C LYS A 264 -17.93 -18.37 -3.24
N PRO A 265 -17.34 -19.22 -4.11
CA PRO A 265 -16.79 -20.55 -3.87
C PRO A 265 -15.34 -20.53 -3.34
N ARG A 266 -14.87 -19.40 -2.79
CA ARG A 266 -13.49 -19.10 -2.37
C ARG A 266 -12.93 -19.95 -1.23
N THR A 267 -13.54 -21.10 -0.93
CA THR A 267 -13.04 -22.07 0.03
C THR A 267 -11.83 -22.79 -0.54
N PHE A 268 -10.66 -22.16 -0.52
CA PHE A 268 -9.38 -22.80 -0.80
C PHE A 268 -9.14 -24.07 0.03
N TYR A 269 -9.91 -24.26 1.11
CA TYR A 269 -9.97 -25.46 1.92
C TYR A 269 -10.79 -26.64 1.35
N ARG A 270 -11.46 -26.53 0.17
CA ARG A 270 -12.38 -27.60 -0.30
C ARG A 270 -12.11 -28.20 -1.68
N THR A 271 -11.56 -27.47 -2.66
CA THR A 271 -11.43 -28.01 -4.02
C THR A 271 -10.01 -28.40 -4.44
N THR A 272 -8.95 -27.91 -3.75
CA THR A 272 -7.52 -28.07 -4.13
C THR A 272 -7.17 -27.71 -5.58
N HIS A 273 -8.11 -27.16 -6.35
CA HIS A 273 -8.02 -26.93 -7.78
C HIS A 273 -8.64 -25.55 -8.11
N PRO A 274 -8.03 -24.78 -9.03
CA PRO A 274 -8.56 -23.51 -9.51
C PRO A 274 -9.91 -23.69 -10.21
N GLU A 275 -10.69 -22.63 -10.30
CA GLU A 275 -12.00 -22.63 -10.96
C GLU A 275 -11.89 -23.07 -12.43
N GLU A 276 -12.76 -23.99 -12.87
CA GLU A 276 -12.78 -24.48 -14.25
C GLU A 276 -13.35 -23.42 -15.21
N HIS A 277 -14.21 -22.53 -14.69
CA HIS A 277 -14.88 -21.45 -15.42
C HIS A 277 -14.57 -20.06 -14.83
N PRO A 278 -13.35 -19.53 -15.01
CA PRO A 278 -12.92 -18.24 -14.42
C PRO A 278 -13.70 -17.01 -14.97
N ASN A 279 -14.58 -17.19 -15.96
CA ASN A 279 -15.44 -16.17 -16.54
C ASN A 279 -16.85 -16.11 -15.92
N THR A 280 -17.13 -16.85 -14.84
CA THR A 280 -18.49 -16.87 -14.25
C THR A 280 -18.55 -16.55 -12.77
N VAL A 281 -17.42 -16.66 -12.08
CA VAL A 281 -17.35 -16.44 -10.63
C VAL A 281 -16.05 -15.74 -10.28
N ALA A 282 -16.04 -15.12 -9.11
CA ALA A 282 -14.86 -14.56 -8.49
C ALA A 282 -13.79 -15.67 -8.27
N ASN A 283 -12.54 -15.39 -8.59
CA ASN A 283 -11.43 -16.34 -8.56
C ASN A 283 -10.33 -15.78 -7.65
N GLY A 284 -9.56 -16.64 -6.99
CA GLY A 284 -8.59 -16.22 -5.98
C GLY A 284 -8.87 -16.78 -4.58
N LEU A 285 -7.83 -16.73 -3.75
CA LEU A 285 -7.77 -17.33 -2.42
C LEU A 285 -8.76 -16.69 -1.43
N LEU A 286 -8.80 -15.36 -1.42
CA LEU A 286 -9.61 -14.54 -0.53
C LEU A 286 -10.45 -13.57 -1.37
N PRO A 287 -11.57 -13.07 -0.84
CA PRO A 287 -12.18 -11.86 -1.37
C PRO A 287 -11.18 -10.71 -1.35
N ARG A 288 -11.30 -9.75 -2.27
CA ARG A 288 -10.40 -8.60 -2.39
C ARG A 288 -11.17 -7.29 -2.46
N HIS A 289 -10.84 -6.37 -1.56
CA HIS A 289 -11.35 -5.02 -1.52
C HIS A 289 -10.31 -4.03 -2.02
N ASP A 290 -10.67 -3.26 -3.05
CA ASP A 290 -9.74 -2.29 -3.63
C ASP A 290 -10.53 -1.16 -4.31
N PHE A 291 -9.85 -0.07 -4.62
CA PHE A 291 -10.39 1.12 -5.25
C PHE A 291 -9.66 1.43 -6.55
N SER A 292 -10.42 1.91 -7.52
CA SER A 292 -9.90 2.57 -8.70
C SER A 292 -10.67 3.84 -8.96
N SER A 293 -10.24 4.62 -9.93
CA SER A 293 -10.95 5.82 -10.34
C SER A 293 -10.95 5.95 -11.85
N MET A 294 -11.98 6.61 -12.35
CA MET A 294 -12.14 7.00 -13.74
C MET A 294 -12.19 8.52 -13.81
N VAL A 295 -11.49 9.11 -14.78
CA VAL A 295 -11.41 10.55 -14.96
C VAL A 295 -11.56 10.99 -16.42
N THR A 296 -12.11 12.18 -16.63
CA THR A 296 -12.12 12.90 -17.93
C THR A 296 -11.73 14.37 -17.73
N GLY A 297 -11.41 15.06 -18.83
CA GLY A 297 -11.02 16.47 -18.84
C GLY A 297 -9.50 16.67 -18.92
N PRO A 298 -9.02 17.91 -18.68
CA PRO A 298 -7.60 18.26 -18.83
C PRO A 298 -6.62 17.44 -17.98
N ILE A 299 -7.09 16.85 -16.88
CA ILE A 299 -6.30 15.96 -16.01
C ILE A 299 -5.70 14.75 -16.76
N LEU A 300 -6.27 14.38 -17.92
CA LEU A 300 -5.73 13.31 -18.77
C LEU A 300 -4.34 13.63 -19.32
N GLY A 301 -3.97 14.92 -19.39
CA GLY A 301 -2.61 15.33 -19.78
C GLY A 301 -1.53 14.89 -18.78
N ASP A 302 -1.87 14.86 -17.49
CA ASP A 302 -0.96 14.42 -16.43
C ASP A 302 -0.76 12.90 -16.48
N LEU A 303 -1.84 12.15 -16.75
CA LEU A 303 -1.80 10.71 -16.99
C LEU A 303 -1.00 10.37 -18.26
N TYR A 304 -1.24 11.10 -19.34
CA TYR A 304 -0.45 10.98 -20.58
C TYR A 304 1.03 11.23 -20.30
N ASN A 305 1.39 12.30 -19.58
CA ASN A 305 2.78 12.60 -19.28
C ASN A 305 3.45 11.47 -18.48
N ASN A 306 2.77 10.94 -17.46
CA ASN A 306 3.25 9.82 -16.67
C ASN A 306 3.49 8.57 -17.54
N PHE A 307 2.53 8.21 -18.40
CA PHE A 307 2.64 7.05 -19.27
C PHE A 307 3.71 7.25 -20.36
N ALA A 308 3.67 8.36 -21.09
CA ALA A 308 4.59 8.63 -22.20
C ALA A 308 6.05 8.67 -21.72
N THR A 309 6.32 9.28 -20.57
CA THR A 309 7.66 9.28 -19.95
C THR A 309 8.10 7.88 -19.55
N ALA A 310 7.17 7.06 -19.03
CA ALA A 310 7.47 5.67 -18.67
C ALA A 310 7.73 4.78 -19.89
N TRP A 311 6.97 5.00 -20.97
CA TRP A 311 7.04 4.28 -22.23
C TRP A 311 8.33 4.58 -22.98
N ASP A 312 8.72 5.85 -23.05
CA ASP A 312 9.99 6.30 -23.64
C ASP A 312 11.20 5.66 -22.93
N LYS A 313 11.17 5.60 -21.59
CA LYS A 313 12.22 4.92 -20.79
C LYS A 313 12.29 3.41 -21.00
N ALA A 314 11.27 2.79 -21.58
CA ALA A 314 11.24 1.38 -21.94
C ALA A 314 11.51 1.18 -23.45
N ASP A 315 12.11 2.16 -24.11
CA ASP A 315 12.40 2.17 -25.56
C ASP A 315 11.13 1.99 -26.42
N GLY A 316 10.00 2.49 -25.93
CA GLY A 316 8.72 2.47 -26.63
C GLY A 316 8.67 3.43 -27.83
N ASP A 317 7.69 3.22 -28.70
CA ASP A 317 7.46 4.13 -29.82
C ASP A 317 7.04 5.54 -29.36
N LYS A 318 7.45 6.55 -30.13
CA LYS A 318 7.11 7.95 -29.82
C LYS A 318 5.61 8.18 -29.92
N MET A 319 5.01 8.62 -28.83
CA MET A 319 3.59 8.98 -28.77
C MET A 319 3.35 10.39 -29.32
N SER A 320 2.22 10.59 -30.00
CA SER A 320 1.78 11.92 -30.45
C SER A 320 1.31 12.76 -29.27
N GLY A 321 1.63 14.05 -29.26
CA GLY A 321 1.06 14.97 -28.27
C GLY A 321 -0.39 15.32 -28.56
N ALA A 322 -1.09 15.86 -27.56
CA ALA A 322 -2.44 16.42 -27.69
C ALA A 322 -2.58 17.71 -26.86
N ASP A 323 -3.56 18.56 -27.20
CA ASP A 323 -3.86 19.78 -26.44
C ASP A 323 -4.85 19.47 -25.30
N PHE A 324 -4.35 18.83 -24.24
CA PHE A 324 -5.17 18.41 -23.10
C PHE A 324 -5.90 19.58 -22.41
N LYS A 325 -5.42 20.82 -22.52
CA LYS A 325 -6.09 21.99 -21.94
C LYS A 325 -7.46 22.25 -22.56
N SER A 326 -7.67 21.80 -23.80
CA SER A 326 -8.93 21.94 -24.52
C SER A 326 -9.94 20.84 -24.20
N TYR A 327 -9.58 19.85 -23.37
CA TYR A 327 -10.41 18.65 -23.21
C TYR A 327 -11.68 18.99 -22.43
N PRO A 328 -12.86 18.61 -22.94
CA PRO A 328 -14.10 18.82 -22.22
C PRO A 328 -14.12 17.97 -20.95
N VAL A 329 -14.65 18.55 -19.87
CA VAL A 329 -14.97 17.81 -18.65
C VAL A 329 -16.25 17.03 -18.89
N ARG A 330 -16.11 15.81 -19.45
CA ARG A 330 -17.24 14.95 -19.81
C ARG A 330 -17.76 14.22 -18.57
N LYS A 331 -18.90 14.65 -18.04
CA LYS A 331 -19.61 13.99 -16.94
C LYS A 331 -20.35 12.75 -17.45
N LEU A 332 -19.63 11.63 -17.54
CA LEU A 332 -20.22 10.32 -17.86
C LEU A 332 -21.06 9.82 -16.67
N ASP A 333 -21.81 8.73 -16.89
CA ASP A 333 -22.71 8.19 -15.87
C ASP A 333 -22.00 7.88 -14.54
N GLY A 334 -22.56 8.40 -13.44
CA GLY A 334 -22.01 8.29 -12.09
C GLY A 334 -20.72 9.08 -11.81
N MET A 335 -20.26 9.94 -12.72
CA MET A 335 -19.14 10.85 -12.46
C MET A 335 -19.61 12.12 -11.76
N GLU A 336 -18.73 12.76 -10.98
CA GLU A 336 -18.92 14.08 -10.39
C GLU A 336 -17.84 15.05 -10.85
N PHE A 337 -18.18 16.34 -10.88
CA PHE A 337 -17.18 17.38 -11.18
C PHE A 337 -16.26 17.59 -9.97
N ILE A 338 -14.96 17.63 -10.22
CA ILE A 338 -13.94 17.91 -9.20
C ILE A 338 -12.88 18.87 -9.75
N GLU A 339 -12.19 19.56 -8.84
CA GLU A 339 -10.84 20.03 -9.09
C GLU A 339 -9.88 18.96 -8.55
N GLY A 340 -9.30 18.17 -9.45
CA GLY A 340 -8.45 17.03 -9.13
C GLY A 340 -6.96 17.34 -9.34
N GLN A 341 -6.08 16.63 -8.64
CA GLN A 341 -4.64 16.76 -8.83
C GLN A 341 -4.01 15.37 -8.86
N ILE A 342 -3.30 15.04 -9.95
CA ILE A 342 -2.50 13.82 -10.01
C ILE A 342 -1.25 14.01 -9.14
N LEU A 343 -0.93 13.00 -8.33
CA LEU A 343 0.23 13.00 -7.46
C LEU A 343 1.05 11.74 -7.71
N ARG A 344 2.38 11.87 -7.63
CA ARG A 344 3.28 10.77 -7.92
C ARG A 344 4.41 10.68 -6.90
N THR A 345 4.78 9.45 -6.57
CA THR A 345 6.07 9.14 -5.95
C THR A 345 6.96 8.55 -7.02
N GLN A 346 8.03 9.26 -7.35
CA GLN A 346 9.00 8.84 -8.36
C GLN A 346 10.40 9.15 -7.86
N SER A 347 11.01 8.17 -7.20
CA SER A 347 12.31 8.30 -6.51
C SER A 347 13.45 8.70 -7.45
N GLN A 348 13.44 8.20 -8.69
CA GLN A 348 14.42 8.52 -9.73
C GLN A 348 14.46 10.02 -10.07
N GLU A 349 13.37 10.73 -9.78
CA GLU A 349 13.15 12.15 -10.07
C GLU A 349 13.01 12.97 -8.78
N GLY A 350 13.29 12.37 -7.61
CA GLY A 350 13.19 13.05 -6.31
C GLY A 350 11.77 13.41 -5.89
N ARG A 351 10.73 12.83 -6.52
CA ARG A 351 9.32 13.16 -6.25
C ARG A 351 8.74 12.31 -5.13
N GLN A 352 8.01 12.95 -4.21
CA GLN A 352 7.32 12.33 -3.08
C GLN A 352 5.96 13.01 -2.82
N ASP A 353 5.28 13.45 -3.89
CA ASP A 353 4.13 14.34 -3.77
C ASP A 353 2.94 13.67 -3.06
N ILE A 354 2.79 12.35 -3.23
CA ILE A 354 1.79 11.55 -2.49
C ILE A 354 2.03 11.66 -0.98
N LYS A 355 3.26 11.47 -0.52
CA LYS A 355 3.65 11.59 0.91
C LYS A 355 3.30 12.98 1.45
N SER A 356 3.68 14.03 0.71
CA SER A 356 3.40 15.42 1.08
C SER A 356 1.90 15.70 1.18
N CYS A 357 1.10 15.15 0.27
CA CYS A 357 -0.36 15.27 0.32
C CYS A 357 -0.97 14.56 1.53
N TYR A 358 -0.51 13.35 1.89
CA TYR A 358 -0.98 12.69 3.12
C TYR A 358 -0.75 13.57 4.36
N LEU A 359 0.45 14.15 4.51
CA LEU A 359 0.76 15.03 5.65
C LEU A 359 -0.08 16.31 5.65
N GLN A 360 -0.30 16.92 4.48
CA GLN A 360 -1.18 18.09 4.35
C GLN A 360 -2.63 17.75 4.70
N ALA A 361 -3.14 16.62 4.20
CA ALA A 361 -4.51 16.19 4.44
C ALA A 361 -4.79 15.93 5.92
N VAL A 362 -3.89 15.23 6.64
CA VAL A 362 -4.09 14.98 8.08
C VAL A 362 -3.97 16.25 8.91
N ASN A 363 -3.11 17.19 8.52
CA ASN A 363 -3.03 18.51 9.16
C ASN A 363 -4.32 19.33 8.95
N ASN A 364 -4.95 19.21 7.78
CA ASN A 364 -6.16 19.96 7.43
C ASN A 364 -7.45 19.32 7.97
N ALA A 365 -7.42 18.06 8.39
CA ALA A 365 -8.60 17.33 8.84
C ALA A 365 -9.18 17.92 10.13
N THR A 366 -10.48 18.26 10.11
CA THR A 366 -11.16 18.89 11.24
C THR A 366 -12.22 18.01 11.89
N GLN A 367 -12.64 16.90 11.28
CA GLN A 367 -13.70 16.06 11.83
C GLN A 367 -13.26 14.60 11.89
N TYR A 368 -12.96 14.01 10.74
CA TYR A 368 -12.49 12.63 10.69
C TYR A 368 -11.47 12.40 9.57
N ILE A 369 -10.71 11.33 9.71
CA ILE A 369 -9.79 10.77 8.74
C ILE A 369 -10.23 9.32 8.53
N HIS A 370 -10.50 8.94 7.28
CA HIS A 370 -10.81 7.56 6.91
C HIS A 370 -9.69 7.03 6.01
N ILE A 371 -9.08 5.92 6.39
CA ILE A 371 -7.98 5.29 5.66
C ILE A 371 -8.35 3.85 5.41
N GLU A 372 -8.44 3.49 4.14
CA GLU A 372 -8.47 2.10 3.70
C GLU A 372 -7.17 1.84 2.95
N ASN A 373 -6.33 0.95 3.46
CA ASN A 373 -5.02 0.70 2.87
C ASN A 373 -4.52 -0.70 3.18
N GLN A 374 -3.99 -1.37 2.15
CA GLN A 374 -3.34 -2.67 2.25
C GLN A 374 -2.23 -2.69 3.31
N TYR A 375 -1.47 -1.59 3.43
CA TYR A 375 -0.39 -1.44 4.39
C TYR A 375 -0.57 -0.21 5.26
N PHE A 376 -0.72 -0.43 6.57
CA PHE A 376 -0.78 0.64 7.57
C PHE A 376 0.45 0.65 8.48
N ARG A 377 1.60 1.04 7.91
CA ARG A 377 2.94 0.87 8.51
C ARG A 377 3.88 2.08 8.36
N TRP A 378 3.35 3.30 8.49
CA TRP A 378 4.13 4.55 8.37
C TRP A 378 4.00 5.40 9.65
N PRO A 379 4.78 5.12 10.71
CA PRO A 379 4.66 5.80 12.01
C PRO A 379 4.68 7.34 11.97
N PRO A 380 5.48 8.01 11.10
CA PRO A 380 5.41 9.47 10.95
C PRO A 380 4.01 10.01 10.61
N LEU A 381 3.16 9.23 9.94
CA LEU A 381 1.76 9.63 9.70
C LEU A 381 0.93 9.61 10.99
N ALA A 382 1.11 8.59 11.84
CA ALA A 382 0.46 8.55 13.15
C ALA A 382 0.89 9.74 14.01
N ASP A 383 2.17 10.08 14.00
CA ASP A 383 2.69 11.25 14.71
C ASP A 383 2.11 12.56 14.17
N ALA A 384 1.97 12.70 12.84
CA ALA A 384 1.32 13.85 12.22
C ALA A 384 -0.17 13.96 12.60
N ILE A 385 -0.91 12.84 12.66
CA ILE A 385 -2.33 12.82 13.07
C ILE A 385 -2.47 13.25 14.53
N LYS A 386 -1.63 12.72 15.43
CA LYS A 386 -1.61 13.11 16.85
C LYS A 386 -1.29 14.60 17.01
N ALA A 387 -0.25 15.07 16.31
CA ALA A 387 0.14 16.47 16.33
C ALA A 387 -0.98 17.39 15.83
N ALA A 388 -1.74 16.96 14.81
CA ALA A 388 -2.89 17.72 14.33
C ALA A 388 -3.99 17.83 15.40
N ALA A 389 -4.36 16.73 16.06
CA ALA A 389 -5.35 16.72 17.15
C ALA A 389 -4.90 17.58 18.36
N GLU A 390 -3.63 17.46 18.75
CA GLU A 390 -3.04 18.25 19.83
C GLU A 390 -3.05 19.74 19.49
N LYS A 391 -2.59 20.11 18.29
CA LYS A 391 -2.56 21.50 17.82
C LYS A 391 -3.94 22.13 17.76
N GLN A 392 -4.97 21.38 17.38
CA GLN A 392 -6.36 21.87 17.42
C GLN A 392 -6.78 22.21 18.85
N THR A 393 -6.44 21.34 19.81
CA THR A 393 -6.76 21.53 21.24
C THR A 393 -6.01 22.73 21.82
N GLN A 394 -4.70 22.84 21.53
CA GLN A 394 -3.87 23.97 21.95
C GLN A 394 -4.37 25.33 21.39
N ASN A 395 -5.01 25.32 20.22
CA ASN A 395 -5.56 26.51 19.57
C ASN A 395 -7.06 26.75 19.87
N GLY A 396 -7.58 26.18 20.97
CA GLY A 396 -8.89 26.54 21.52
C GLY A 396 -10.02 25.57 21.21
N ARG A 397 -9.77 24.47 20.49
CA ARG A 397 -10.74 23.38 20.35
C ARG A 397 -10.89 22.67 21.70
N VAL A 398 -12.12 22.47 22.14
CA VAL A 398 -12.45 21.65 23.31
C VAL A 398 -13.17 20.40 22.78
N PRO A 399 -12.52 19.22 22.72
CA PRO A 399 -13.08 18.04 22.06
C PRO A 399 -14.48 17.62 22.54
N GLU A 400 -14.76 17.77 23.83
CA GLU A 400 -16.05 17.45 24.45
C GLU A 400 -17.18 18.37 23.98
N ARG A 401 -16.84 19.61 23.59
CA ARG A 401 -17.78 20.65 23.14
C ARG A 401 -17.85 20.76 21.62
N ASP A 402 -16.69 20.69 20.96
CA ASP A 402 -16.48 21.01 19.54
C ASP A 402 -16.27 19.76 18.67
N GLY A 403 -16.38 18.57 19.27
CA GLY A 403 -16.10 17.28 18.64
C GLY A 403 -14.62 16.91 18.62
N TYR A 404 -14.35 15.61 18.67
CA TYR A 404 -13.01 15.02 18.54
C TYR A 404 -12.58 14.98 17.07
N LEU A 405 -11.27 14.85 16.83
CA LEU A 405 -10.79 14.30 15.56
C LEU A 405 -10.97 12.78 15.61
N TYR A 406 -11.67 12.20 14.63
CA TYR A 406 -11.87 10.76 14.53
C TYR A 406 -10.92 10.16 13.49
N LEU A 407 -10.32 9.00 13.79
CA LEU A 407 -9.51 8.24 12.86
C LEU A 407 -10.14 6.85 12.69
N PHE A 408 -10.57 6.55 11.46
CA PHE A 408 -11.08 5.24 11.07
C PHE A 408 -10.09 4.60 10.10
N VAL A 409 -9.61 3.41 10.43
CA VAL A 409 -8.62 2.70 9.62
C VAL A 409 -9.12 1.30 9.33
N ILE A 410 -9.14 0.95 8.05
CA ILE A 410 -9.34 -0.40 7.55
C ILE A 410 -8.01 -0.85 6.93
N THR A 411 -7.45 -1.93 7.47
CA THR A 411 -6.16 -2.50 7.03
C THR A 411 -6.17 -4.01 7.23
N ASN A 412 -5.29 -4.72 6.52
CA ASN A 412 -5.21 -6.18 6.62
C ASN A 412 -4.59 -6.62 7.96
N SER A 413 -5.12 -7.71 8.54
CA SER A 413 -4.62 -8.32 9.78
C SER A 413 -3.79 -9.60 9.57
N GLY A 414 -3.95 -10.28 8.43
CA GLY A 414 -3.25 -11.54 8.13
C GLY A 414 -1.77 -11.42 7.74
N ASP A 415 -1.06 -12.54 7.78
CA ASP A 415 0.38 -12.66 7.48
C ASP A 415 0.76 -12.13 6.08
N GLU A 416 -0.13 -12.19 5.09
CA GLU A 416 0.10 -11.67 3.73
C GLU A 416 0.10 -10.13 3.66
N GLY A 417 -0.69 -9.45 4.52
CA GLY A 417 -0.71 -7.99 4.65
C GLY A 417 0.35 -7.44 5.61
N VAL A 418 0.74 -8.26 6.60
CA VAL A 418 1.63 -7.85 7.69
C VAL A 418 3.11 -8.19 7.37
N GLY A 419 3.39 -9.38 6.82
CA GLY A 419 4.61 -9.79 6.12
C GLY A 419 5.96 -9.32 6.70
N ALA A 420 6.94 -9.01 5.84
CA ALA A 420 8.27 -8.54 6.23
C ALA A 420 8.30 -7.14 6.89
N GLY A 421 7.14 -6.51 7.10
CA GLY A 421 6.98 -5.17 7.67
C GLY A 421 6.36 -5.12 9.06
N ILE A 422 6.25 -6.28 9.73
CA ILE A 422 5.65 -6.46 11.07
C ILE A 422 6.08 -5.37 12.06
N ASP A 423 7.36 -5.04 12.13
CA ASP A 423 7.88 -4.06 13.10
C ASP A 423 7.30 -2.66 12.88
N ASN A 424 7.18 -2.22 11.63
CA ASN A 424 6.64 -0.89 11.31
C ASN A 424 5.12 -0.84 11.47
N THR A 425 4.41 -1.94 11.16
CA THR A 425 2.99 -2.09 11.47
C THR A 425 2.77 -2.01 12.98
N TYR A 426 3.58 -2.72 13.77
CA TYR A 426 3.52 -2.64 15.23
C TYR A 426 3.81 -1.23 15.75
N ARG A 427 4.86 -0.56 15.25
CA ARG A 427 5.17 0.84 15.62
C ARG A 427 4.01 1.78 15.29
N MET A 428 3.36 1.61 14.13
CA MET A 428 2.20 2.40 13.72
C MET A 428 1.02 2.19 14.68
N MET A 429 0.70 0.93 14.98
CA MET A 429 -0.40 0.57 15.88
C MET A 429 -0.13 1.03 17.32
N LYS A 430 1.11 0.86 17.81
CA LYS A 430 1.57 1.40 19.09
C LYS A 430 1.42 2.92 19.15
N ALA A 431 1.84 3.62 18.09
CA ALA A 431 1.75 5.08 18.02
C ALA A 431 0.30 5.60 18.09
N LEU A 432 -0.69 4.76 17.77
CA LEU A 432 -2.12 5.07 17.82
C LEU A 432 -2.85 4.42 19.01
N GLY A 433 -2.12 3.93 20.02
CA GLY A 433 -2.71 3.35 21.23
C GLY A 433 -3.36 1.99 21.01
N ARG A 434 -2.93 1.25 19.98
CA ARG A 434 -3.46 -0.07 19.57
C ARG A 434 -2.40 -1.17 19.63
N THR A 435 -1.62 -1.23 20.70
CA THR A 435 -0.61 -2.31 20.90
C THR A 435 -1.22 -3.71 21.06
N ASP A 436 -2.54 -3.77 21.24
CA ASP A 436 -3.34 -4.98 21.40
C ASP A 436 -3.39 -5.87 20.16
N THR A 437 -3.08 -5.33 18.99
CA THR A 437 -3.24 -6.06 17.73
C THR A 437 -2.09 -7.01 17.38
N LEU A 438 -0.95 -6.96 18.09
CA LEU A 438 0.24 -7.81 17.84
C LEU A 438 0.98 -8.22 19.14
N PRO A 439 0.48 -9.20 19.91
CA PRO A 439 0.96 -9.52 21.26
C PRO A 439 2.42 -9.96 21.34
N GLN A 440 2.91 -10.71 20.34
CA GLN A 440 4.28 -11.25 20.35
C GLN A 440 5.34 -10.14 20.16
N VAL A 441 5.09 -9.20 19.24
CA VAL A 441 5.98 -8.04 19.02
C VAL A 441 5.91 -7.08 20.20
N ALA A 442 4.71 -6.89 20.78
CA ALA A 442 4.54 -6.11 22.00
C ALA A 442 5.35 -6.65 23.18
N ARG A 443 5.48 -7.97 23.29
CA ARG A 443 6.33 -8.62 24.31
C ARG A 443 7.81 -8.33 24.08
N GLN A 444 8.28 -8.44 22.84
CA GLN A 444 9.69 -8.19 22.49
C GLN A 444 10.07 -6.71 22.71
N ASP A 445 9.20 -5.78 22.32
CA ASP A 445 9.40 -4.34 22.50
C ASP A 445 9.41 -3.93 23.98
N LYS A 446 8.48 -4.49 24.79
CA LYS A 446 8.50 -4.30 26.25
C LYS A 446 9.78 -4.83 26.90
N LEU A 447 10.27 -6.00 26.46
CA LEU A 447 11.54 -6.56 26.93
C LEU A 447 12.72 -5.65 26.58
N ALA A 448 12.76 -5.13 25.36
CA ALA A 448 13.77 -4.18 24.92
C ALA A 448 13.72 -2.87 25.71
N GLU A 449 12.52 -2.35 26.01
CA GLU A 449 12.34 -1.14 26.83
C GLU A 449 12.84 -1.34 28.27
N ILE A 450 12.57 -2.51 28.86
CA ILE A 450 13.09 -2.90 30.18
C ILE A 450 14.61 -3.02 30.14
N GLU A 451 15.17 -3.65 29.11
CA GLU A 451 16.62 -3.78 28.94
C GLU A 451 17.31 -2.42 28.78
N GLN A 452 16.73 -1.50 28.00
CA GLN A 452 17.21 -0.14 27.87
C GLN A 452 17.13 0.63 29.20
N ALA A 453 16.03 0.49 29.95
CA ALA A 453 15.88 1.09 31.27
C ALA A 453 16.92 0.54 32.27
N ARG A 454 17.16 -0.78 32.27
CA ARG A 454 18.21 -1.43 33.06
C ARG A 454 19.59 -0.87 32.70
N TRP A 455 19.90 -0.80 31.41
CA TRP A 455 21.17 -0.25 30.95
C TRP A 455 21.36 1.21 31.38
N LYS A 456 20.31 2.04 31.30
CA LYS A 456 20.35 3.43 31.75
C LYS A 456 20.64 3.53 33.25
N VAL A 457 20.05 2.68 34.09
CA VAL A 457 20.35 2.59 35.52
C VAL A 457 21.81 2.18 35.74
N THR A 458 22.26 1.09 35.11
CA THR A 458 23.65 0.62 35.23
C THR A 458 24.67 1.69 34.82
N ARG A 459 24.40 2.43 33.74
CA ARG A 459 25.26 3.53 33.28
C ARG A 459 25.33 4.66 34.32
N LEU A 460 24.19 5.07 34.88
CA LEU A 460 24.14 6.13 35.88
C LEU A 460 24.79 5.72 37.22
N GLU A 461 24.70 4.44 37.59
CA GLU A 461 25.42 3.87 38.75
C GLU A 461 26.93 3.84 38.52
N ALA A 462 27.39 3.48 37.31
CA ALA A 462 28.80 3.54 36.96
C ALA A 462 29.33 4.98 36.96
N GLU A 463 28.56 5.93 36.44
CA GLU A 463 28.89 7.37 36.49
C GLU A 463 28.96 7.88 37.94
N ARG A 464 28.04 7.42 38.80
CA ARG A 464 28.07 7.73 40.24
C ARG A 464 29.32 7.19 40.92
N ALA A 465 29.70 5.94 40.64
CA ALA A 465 30.91 5.33 41.19
C ALA A 465 32.19 6.08 40.75
N GLN A 466 32.23 6.57 39.50
CA GLN A 466 33.33 7.42 39.03
C GLN A 466 33.37 8.79 39.73
N LEU A 467 32.20 9.38 39.99
CA LEU A 467 32.11 10.62 40.77
C LEU A 467 32.55 10.38 42.23
N ASP A 468 32.21 9.24 42.84
CA ASP A 468 32.64 8.81 44.17
C ASP A 468 34.17 8.63 44.24
N GLU A 469 34.76 8.01 43.21
CA GLU A 469 36.21 7.86 43.10
C GLU A 469 36.92 9.21 42.93
N GLN A 470 36.40 10.08 42.05
CA GLN A 470 36.92 11.44 41.87
C GLN A 470 36.80 12.28 43.14
N ALA A 471 35.68 12.19 43.87
CA ALA A 471 35.48 12.85 45.14
C ALA A 471 36.43 12.31 46.22
N GLY A 472 36.67 10.99 46.23
CA GLY A 472 37.63 10.34 47.11
C GLY A 472 39.09 10.75 46.85
N LEU A 473 39.48 10.92 45.58
CA LEU A 473 40.80 11.45 45.16
C LEU A 473 40.99 12.94 45.52
N LEU A 474 39.90 13.68 45.60
CA LEU A 474 39.86 15.12 45.88
C LEU A 474 39.69 15.45 47.37
N ASN A 475 39.46 14.45 48.23
CA ASN A 475 39.40 14.60 49.68
C ASN A 475 40.79 15.03 50.22
N GLY A 476 40.96 16.34 50.39
CA GLY A 476 42.19 16.97 50.90
C GLY A 476 42.58 18.29 50.22
N LEU A 477 41.91 18.68 49.12
CA LEU A 477 42.18 19.93 48.41
C LEU A 477 41.11 20.99 48.74
N PRO A 478 41.47 22.20 49.23
CA PRO A 478 40.52 23.30 49.38
C PRO A 478 40.03 23.76 47.99
N ASN A 479 38.72 23.97 47.81
CA ASN A 479 38.02 24.42 46.58
C ASN A 479 37.69 23.38 45.49
N THR A 480 37.25 22.17 45.85
CA THR A 480 36.58 21.24 44.92
C THR A 480 35.10 21.61 44.68
N SER A 481 34.94 22.79 44.08
CA SER A 481 33.95 23.25 43.10
C SER A 481 32.45 22.87 43.25
N PRO A 482 31.55 23.87 43.37
CA PRO A 482 30.09 23.72 43.21
C PRO A 482 29.64 22.94 41.96
N ARG A 483 30.49 22.83 40.92
CA ARG A 483 30.22 22.03 39.72
C ARG A 483 30.21 20.52 40.00
N MET A 484 31.05 20.02 40.90
CA MET A 484 31.07 18.59 41.25
C MET A 484 29.81 18.23 42.06
N THR A 485 29.44 19.08 43.03
CA THR A 485 28.18 18.97 43.76
C THR A 485 26.98 18.98 42.82
N ALA A 486 26.93 19.91 41.87
CA ALA A 486 25.85 19.98 40.89
C ALA A 486 25.77 18.74 39.98
N ARG A 487 26.91 18.15 39.58
CA ARG A 487 26.95 16.89 38.82
C ARG A 487 26.46 15.70 39.65
N TYR A 488 26.81 15.65 40.93
CA TYR A 488 26.30 14.66 41.87
C TYR A 488 24.78 14.75 42.02
N GLU A 489 24.25 15.95 42.25
CA GLU A 489 22.82 16.18 42.42
C GLU A 489 22.03 15.92 41.12
N ALA A 490 22.63 16.21 39.95
CA ALA A 490 22.05 15.86 38.65
C ALA A 490 22.01 14.34 38.44
N ASN A 491 23.14 13.65 38.62
CA ASN A 491 23.20 12.19 38.50
C ASN A 491 22.26 11.50 39.50
N ALA A 492 22.18 11.99 40.75
CA ALA A 492 21.29 11.43 41.77
C ALA A 492 19.81 11.52 41.37
N ARG A 493 19.36 12.68 40.88
CA ARG A 493 17.99 12.87 40.37
C ARG A 493 17.70 12.00 39.16
N ASP A 494 18.62 11.96 38.20
CA ASP A 494 18.45 11.16 36.98
C ASP A 494 18.44 9.66 37.29
N LEU A 495 19.26 9.21 38.25
CA LEU A 495 19.34 7.83 38.70
C LEU A 495 18.07 7.41 39.44
N GLU A 496 17.54 8.27 40.31
CA GLU A 496 16.28 8.05 41.01
C GLU A 496 15.12 7.92 40.02
N ALA A 497 14.98 8.87 39.09
CA ALA A 497 13.97 8.80 38.04
C ALA A 497 14.12 7.57 37.14
N ALA A 498 15.36 7.16 36.80
CA ALA A 498 15.61 5.96 36.01
C ALA A 498 15.24 4.68 36.76
N LYS A 499 15.50 4.61 38.08
CA LYS A 499 15.12 3.47 38.94
C LYS A 499 13.61 3.36 39.12
N GLU A 500 12.92 4.48 39.31
CA GLU A 500 11.46 4.51 39.35
C GLU A 500 10.84 4.06 38.03
N ARG A 501 11.37 4.54 36.91
CA ARG A 501 10.93 4.11 35.57
C ARG A 501 11.14 2.61 35.36
N LEU A 502 12.33 2.09 35.70
CA LEU A 502 12.62 0.66 35.59
C LEU A 502 11.67 -0.18 36.46
N LYS A 503 11.48 0.21 37.72
CA LYS A 503 10.56 -0.47 38.64
C LYS A 503 9.12 -0.48 38.12
N ALA A 504 8.66 0.62 37.55
CA ALA A 504 7.33 0.70 36.95
C ALA A 504 7.19 -0.24 35.73
N LEU A 505 8.22 -0.33 34.89
CA LEU A 505 8.23 -1.22 33.73
C LEU A 505 8.27 -2.70 34.13
N GLU A 506 9.09 -3.07 35.12
CA GLU A 506 9.18 -4.44 35.64
C GLU A 506 7.89 -4.88 36.35
N ALA A 507 7.28 -3.99 37.16
CA ALA A 507 5.99 -4.26 37.78
C ALA A 507 4.87 -4.47 36.75
N ASN A 508 4.89 -3.71 35.64
CA ASN A 508 3.96 -3.89 34.54
C ASN A 508 4.19 -5.23 33.81
N GLN A 509 5.44 -5.64 33.63
CA GLN A 509 5.78 -6.95 33.06
C GLN A 509 5.26 -8.11 33.92
N ASP A 510 5.45 -8.03 35.24
CA ASP A 510 5.00 -9.07 36.17
C ASP A 510 3.47 -9.16 36.23
N ALA A 511 2.77 -8.02 36.18
CA ALA A 511 1.31 -7.97 36.10
C ALA A 511 0.78 -8.64 34.82
N ILE A 512 1.37 -8.31 33.66
CA ILE A 512 0.99 -8.91 32.36
C ILE A 512 1.32 -10.40 32.34
N LYS A 513 2.47 -10.80 32.88
CA LYS A 513 2.84 -12.22 32.98
C LYS A 513 1.86 -12.98 33.87
N GLN A 514 1.43 -12.39 34.99
CA GLN A 514 0.40 -12.98 35.83
C GLN A 514 -0.97 -13.08 35.13
N GLU A 515 -1.36 -12.10 34.33
CA GLU A 515 -2.57 -12.18 33.49
C GLU A 515 -2.48 -13.31 32.46
N TYR A 516 -1.33 -13.44 31.78
CA TYR A 516 -1.08 -14.52 30.81
C TYR A 516 -1.02 -15.90 31.48
N ASP A 517 -0.31 -16.03 32.60
CA ASP A 517 -0.21 -17.27 33.36
C ASP A 517 -1.59 -17.66 33.94
N GLN A 518 -2.44 -16.68 34.30
CA GLN A 518 -3.84 -16.91 34.68
C GLN A 518 -4.71 -17.32 33.48
N GLN A 519 -4.47 -16.79 32.29
CA GLN A 519 -5.13 -17.22 31.05
C GLN A 519 -4.74 -18.66 30.68
N GLU A 520 -3.44 -18.99 30.70
CA GLU A 520 -2.94 -20.35 30.45
C GLU A 520 -3.43 -21.34 31.52
N ALA A 521 -3.48 -20.94 32.79
CA ALA A 521 -4.00 -21.79 33.87
C ALA A 521 -5.50 -22.09 33.70
N LYS A 522 -6.30 -21.13 33.21
CA LYS A 522 -7.72 -21.33 32.88
C LYS A 522 -7.89 -22.24 31.66
N SER A 523 -7.07 -22.08 30.62
CA SER A 523 -7.06 -23.00 29.47
C SER A 523 -6.56 -24.41 29.83
N ALA A 524 -5.66 -24.53 30.82
CA ALA A 524 -5.17 -25.81 31.32
C ALA A 524 -6.22 -26.55 32.19
N GLU A 525 -7.08 -25.84 32.92
CA GLU A 525 -8.18 -26.45 33.69
C GLU A 525 -9.31 -27.01 32.81
N GLY A 526 -9.49 -26.51 31.57
CA GLY A 526 -10.40 -27.07 30.56
C GLY A 526 -9.88 -28.35 29.86
N SER A 527 -8.61 -28.71 30.05
CA SER A 527 -7.92 -29.74 29.24
C SER A 527 -8.06 -31.19 29.75
N LYS A 528 -9.07 -31.50 30.57
CA LYS A 528 -9.43 -32.88 30.90
C LYS A 528 -10.75 -33.29 30.24
N ALA A 529 -10.58 -33.82 29.02
CA ALA A 529 -11.53 -34.53 28.17
C ALA A 529 -12.74 -33.70 27.68
N LYS A 530 -12.69 -33.23 26.42
CA LYS A 530 -13.86 -33.00 25.57
C LYS A 530 -13.49 -32.67 24.11
N ASN A 531 -14.44 -32.93 23.20
CA ASN A 531 -14.31 -32.94 21.74
C ASN A 531 -14.20 -31.53 21.14
N ALA A 532 -13.86 -31.48 19.84
CA ALA A 532 -13.66 -30.27 19.04
C ALA A 532 -14.81 -29.24 19.05
N GLU A 533 -16.01 -29.60 19.52
CA GLU A 533 -17.13 -28.66 19.72
C GLU A 533 -16.98 -27.78 20.98
N ASP A 534 -16.29 -28.26 22.02
CA ASP A 534 -16.13 -27.48 23.26
C ASP A 534 -14.91 -26.52 23.21
N GLN A 535 -13.90 -26.83 22.38
CA GLN A 535 -12.80 -25.89 22.07
C GLN A 535 -13.29 -24.62 21.34
N TRP A 536 -14.43 -24.72 20.66
CA TRP A 536 -15.08 -23.61 19.94
C TRP A 536 -15.80 -22.65 20.88
N GLN A 537 -16.40 -23.16 21.97
CA GLN A 537 -17.12 -22.31 22.92
C GLN A 537 -16.17 -21.45 23.77
N ASP A 538 -14.98 -21.98 24.10
CA ASP A 538 -13.94 -21.23 24.83
C ASP A 538 -13.30 -20.11 23.96
N GLU A 539 -13.13 -20.28 22.65
CA GLU A 539 -12.67 -19.20 21.75
C GLU A 539 -13.72 -18.08 21.56
N ILE A 540 -15.02 -18.41 21.68
CA ILE A 540 -16.12 -17.45 21.61
C ILE A 540 -16.23 -16.66 22.93
N ASP A 541 -16.11 -17.32 24.08
CA ASP A 541 -16.24 -16.69 25.40
C ASP A 541 -14.99 -15.88 25.81
N HIS A 542 -13.87 -16.01 25.09
CA HIS A 542 -12.59 -15.33 25.43
C HIS A 542 -12.30 -14.07 24.60
N LYS A 543 -13.22 -13.63 23.72
CA LYS A 543 -13.11 -12.35 22.99
C LYS A 543 -13.74 -11.14 23.69
N ASP A 544 -14.25 -11.31 24.92
CA ASP A 544 -14.99 -10.26 25.63
C ASP A 544 -14.13 -9.32 26.50
N SER A 545 -12.80 -9.40 26.45
CA SER A 545 -12.01 -8.25 26.89
C SER A 545 -12.03 -7.20 25.79
N VAL A 546 -12.96 -6.25 25.88
CA VAL A 546 -12.91 -5.00 25.10
C VAL A 546 -11.61 -4.30 25.47
N ILE A 547 -10.56 -4.51 24.68
CA ILE A 547 -9.26 -3.90 24.94
C ILE A 547 -9.43 -2.39 24.69
N GLN A 548 -9.33 -1.62 25.77
CA GLN A 548 -9.54 -0.18 25.74
C GLN A 548 -8.33 0.49 25.07
N PRO A 549 -8.49 1.21 23.96
CA PRO A 549 -7.40 1.95 23.35
C PRO A 549 -6.82 2.96 24.35
N GLU A 550 -5.50 3.17 24.31
CA GLU A 550 -4.89 4.22 25.13
C GLU A 550 -5.44 5.60 24.69
N PRO A 551 -5.92 6.44 25.62
CA PRO A 551 -6.50 7.72 25.25
C PRO A 551 -5.44 8.65 24.66
N ILE A 552 -5.69 9.17 23.46
CA ILE A 552 -4.89 10.21 22.84
C ILE A 552 -5.67 11.54 22.95
N PRO A 553 -5.12 12.59 23.57
CA PRO A 553 -5.81 13.88 23.71
C PRO A 553 -6.34 14.41 22.37
N GLY A 554 -7.64 14.66 22.30
CA GLY A 554 -8.31 15.20 21.11
C GLY A 554 -8.51 14.23 19.94
N LEU A 555 -8.09 12.97 20.05
CA LEU A 555 -8.18 11.96 18.99
C LEU A 555 -8.94 10.71 19.46
N LYS A 556 -9.87 10.24 18.63
CA LYS A 556 -10.54 8.93 18.81
C LYS A 556 -10.24 8.04 17.62
N SER A 557 -9.65 6.87 17.84
CA SER A 557 -9.27 5.95 16.77
C SER A 557 -10.04 4.63 16.81
N HIS A 558 -10.44 4.15 15.63
CA HIS A 558 -10.99 2.82 15.40
C HIS A 558 -10.23 2.16 14.25
N ILE A 559 -9.60 1.02 14.51
CA ILE A 559 -8.82 0.27 13.52
C ILE A 559 -9.40 -1.14 13.44
N CYS A 560 -9.80 -1.55 12.24
CA CYS A 560 -10.45 -2.82 11.94
C CYS A 560 -9.91 -3.45 10.64
N THR A 561 -10.35 -4.68 10.40
CA THR A 561 -10.10 -5.46 9.17
C THR A 561 -11.45 -5.90 8.60
N LEU A 562 -11.54 -6.03 7.28
CA LEU A 562 -12.73 -6.51 6.60
C LEU A 562 -12.82 -8.04 6.62
N VAL A 563 -14.04 -8.55 6.74
CA VAL A 563 -14.33 -9.98 6.72
C VAL A 563 -15.55 -10.25 5.83
N ALA A 564 -15.57 -11.42 5.20
CA ALA A 564 -16.64 -11.83 4.30
C ALA A 564 -17.96 -11.95 5.10
N PRO A 565 -19.03 -11.25 4.69
CA PRO A 565 -20.28 -11.17 5.46
C PRO A 565 -21.06 -12.48 5.50
N ASP A 566 -20.80 -13.39 4.55
CA ASP A 566 -21.47 -14.68 4.42
C ASP A 566 -20.62 -15.86 4.92
N THR A 567 -19.56 -15.56 5.71
CA THR A 567 -18.80 -16.60 6.41
C THR A 567 -19.77 -17.46 7.23
N GLU A 568 -19.73 -18.78 7.06
CA GLU A 568 -20.69 -19.68 7.71
C GLU A 568 -20.59 -19.61 9.24
N ASP A 569 -21.74 -19.63 9.91
CA ASP A 569 -21.84 -19.67 11.37
C ASP A 569 -21.00 -20.81 11.95
N GLY A 570 -20.22 -20.52 12.99
CA GLY A 570 -19.29 -21.49 13.55
C GLY A 570 -18.10 -21.80 12.62
N LYS A 571 -17.71 -20.87 11.74
CA LYS A 571 -16.40 -20.86 11.07
C LYS A 571 -15.61 -19.59 11.42
N ALA A 572 -14.29 -19.68 11.31
CA ALA A 572 -13.42 -18.51 11.44
C ALA A 572 -13.75 -17.52 10.32
N TRP A 573 -13.85 -16.22 10.69
CA TRP A 573 -14.08 -15.13 9.74
C TRP A 573 -13.09 -15.22 8.57
N MET A 574 -13.60 -15.26 7.35
CA MET A 574 -12.75 -15.17 6.16
C MET A 574 -12.36 -13.71 5.96
N GLU A 575 -11.06 -13.40 5.98
CA GLU A 575 -10.56 -12.06 5.72
C GLU A 575 -10.88 -11.63 4.28
N VAL A 576 -11.19 -10.36 4.10
CA VAL A 576 -11.21 -9.68 2.81
C VAL A 576 -9.88 -8.93 2.68
N TYR A 577 -9.12 -9.26 1.65
CA TYR A 577 -7.79 -8.72 1.39
C TYR A 577 -7.81 -7.30 0.85
#